data_AF-A0A368G0N6-F1
#
_entry.id   AF-A0A368G0N6-F1
#
_cell.length_a   1.000
_cell.length_b   1.000
_cell.length_c   1.000
_cell.angle_alpha   90.00
_cell.angle_beta   90.00
_cell.angle_gamma   90.00
#
_symmetry.space_group_name_H-M   'P 1'
#
loop_
_entity.id
_entity.type
_entity.pdbx_description
1 polymer ?
#
loop_
_entity_poly.entity_id
_entity_poly.type
_entity_poly.pdbx_seq_one_letter_code
_entity_poly.pdbx_strand_id
1 'polypeptide(L)' 'MAVVDKQLAGELWYHGLLPREDIKMMLRSNGDFLVRTTEPVAGKPRALVLSVMVRQEYEDQGVISISAC' A
#
# COMPACT_ATOMS: atom_id res chain seq x y z
N MET A 1 -2.83 19.24 9.67
CA MET A 1 -2.26 18.74 8.39
C MET A 1 -1.39 17.57 8.75
N ALA A 2 -1.72 16.36 8.30
CA ALA A 2 -1.07 15.14 8.79
C ALA A 2 0.44 15.20 8.55
N VAL A 3 1.22 15.12 9.62
CA VAL A 3 2.70 15.18 9.65
C VAL A 3 3.35 13.97 8.95
N VAL A 4 2.52 13.03 8.50
CA VAL A 4 2.86 11.73 7.92
C VAL A 4 3.58 11.86 6.58
N ASP A 5 3.35 12.93 5.80
CA ASP A 5 3.80 13.00 4.40
C ASP A 5 5.33 13.18 4.23
N LYS A 6 6.01 13.98 5.05
CA LYS A 6 7.38 14.42 4.69
C LYS A 6 8.45 13.34 4.89
N GLN A 7 8.30 12.49 5.89
CA GLN A 7 9.24 11.40 6.14
C GLN A 7 8.96 10.19 5.25
N LEU A 8 7.69 9.87 4.99
CA LEU A 8 7.32 8.76 4.12
C LEU A 8 7.54 9.06 2.64
N ALA A 9 7.35 10.30 2.18
CA ALA A 9 7.51 10.64 0.76
C ALA A 9 8.92 10.40 0.19
N GLY A 10 9.94 10.26 1.04
CA GLY A 10 11.31 9.94 0.62
C GLY A 10 11.60 8.45 0.52
N GLU A 11 10.69 7.59 0.97
CA GLU A 11 10.92 6.16 1.08
C GLU A 11 10.55 5.42 -0.21
N LEU A 12 11.46 4.57 -0.70
CA LEU A 12 11.26 3.84 -1.96
C LEU A 12 10.07 2.86 -1.94
N TRP A 13 9.69 2.42 -0.74
CA TRP A 13 8.57 1.49 -0.50
C TRP A 13 7.24 2.21 -0.28
N TYR A 14 7.23 3.55 -0.25
CA TYR A 14 6.01 4.35 -0.11
C TYR A 14 5.59 4.94 -1.46
N HIS A 15 4.36 4.64 -1.87
CA HIS A 15 3.86 5.01 -3.20
C HIS A 15 2.71 6.02 -3.19
N GLY A 16 2.34 6.55 -2.02
CA GLY A 16 1.23 7.49 -1.92
C GLY A 16 -0.09 6.87 -2.37
N LEU A 17 -0.78 7.48 -3.34
CA LEU A 17 -1.99 6.90 -3.94
C LEU A 17 -1.57 5.91 -5.02
N LEU A 18 -1.77 4.62 -4.76
CA LEU A 18 -1.44 3.54 -5.70
C LEU A 18 -2.69 2.66 -5.93
N PRO A 19 -3.16 2.52 -7.19
CA PRO A 19 -4.29 1.68 -7.52
C PRO A 19 -3.93 0.19 -7.39
N ARG A 20 -4.96 -0.67 -7.31
CA ARG A 20 -4.76 -2.09 -6.99
C ARG A 20 -4.04 -2.84 -8.10
N GLU A 21 -4.23 -2.41 -9.33
CA GLU A 21 -3.65 -2.94 -10.55
C GLU A 21 -2.12 -2.81 -10.53
N ASP A 22 -1.61 -1.65 -10.10
CA ASP A 22 -0.18 -1.38 -10.03
C ASP A 22 0.47 -2.18 -8.89
N ILE A 23 -0.20 -2.36 -7.76
CA ILE A 23 0.29 -3.20 -6.64
C ILE A 23 0.65 -4.61 -7.13
N LYS A 24 -0.19 -5.20 -7.98
CA LYS A 24 0.02 -6.55 -8.54
C LYS A 24 1.22 -6.62 -9.47
N MET A 25 1.52 -5.53 -10.18
CA MET A 25 2.68 -5.49 -11.06
C MET A 25 3.99 -5.34 -10.28
N MET A 26 3.92 -4.75 -9.08
CA MET A 26 5.08 -4.46 -8.24
C MET A 26 5.42 -5.60 -7.28
N LEU A 27 4.43 -6.26 -6.68
CA LEU A 27 4.65 -7.36 -5.74
C LEU A 27 4.65 -8.70 -6.49
N ARG A 28 5.82 -9.29 -6.70
CA ARG A 28 5.98 -10.50 -7.52
C ARG A 28 6.35 -11.73 -6.71
N SER A 29 7.08 -11.55 -5.63
CA SER A 29 7.62 -12.61 -4.79
C SER A 29 7.06 -12.54 -3.39
N ASN A 30 6.96 -13.69 -2.73
CA ASN A 30 6.58 -13.74 -1.32
C ASN A 30 7.53 -12.88 -0.47
N GLY A 31 6.96 -11.99 0.34
CA GLY A 31 7.71 -11.02 1.15
C GLY A 31 7.87 -9.65 0.51
N ASP A 32 7.60 -9.50 -0.79
CA ASP A 32 7.51 -8.16 -1.40
C ASP A 32 6.41 -7.37 -0.70
N PHE A 33 6.70 -6.10 -0.40
CA PHE A 33 5.75 -5.22 0.26
C PHE A 33 5.84 -3.79 -0.27
N LEU A 34 4.75 -3.05 -0.07
CA LEU A 34 4.71 -1.62 -0.25
C LEU A 34 3.73 -0.97 0.72
N VAL A 35 3.90 0.33 0.97
CA VAL A 35 2.98 1.17 1.73
C VAL A 35 2.33 2.17 0.81
N ARG A 36 1.01 2.30 0.94
CA ARG A 36 0.20 3.28 0.19
C ARG A 36 -0.75 4.01 1.13
N THR A 37 -1.46 4.98 0.58
CA THR A 37 -2.53 5.72 1.25
C THR A 37 -3.86 5.40 0.61
N THR A 38 -4.92 5.50 1.41
CA THR A 38 -6.29 5.42 0.91
C THR A 38 -6.70 6.70 0.21
N GLU A 39 -7.63 6.58 -0.75
CA GLU A 39 -8.29 7.74 -1.31
C GLU A 39 -9.00 8.55 -0.22
N PRO A 40 -9.02 9.88 -0.34
CA PRO A 40 -9.72 10.72 0.60
C PRO A 40 -11.23 10.43 0.56
N VAL A 41 -11.76 9.92 1.67
CA VAL A 41 -13.21 9.77 1.88
C VAL A 41 -13.69 10.95 2.72
N ALA A 42 -14.77 11.61 2.29
CA ALA A 42 -15.33 12.75 3.00
C ALA A 42 -15.58 12.42 4.48
N GLY A 43 -15.04 13.24 5.38
CA GLY A 43 -15.15 13.05 6.82
C GLY A 43 -14.22 12.00 7.44
N LYS A 44 -13.34 11.34 6.67
CA LYS A 44 -12.35 10.40 7.18
C LYS A 44 -10.92 10.86 6.90
N PRO A 45 -9.98 10.67 7.85
CA PRO A 45 -8.57 10.89 7.57
C PRO A 45 -8.07 9.86 6.55
N ARG A 46 -7.01 10.21 5.81
CA ARG A 46 -6.30 9.23 5.00
C ARG A 46 -5.67 8.20 5.92
N ALA A 47 -5.89 6.92 5.62
CA ALA A 47 -5.25 5.79 6.27
C ALA A 47 -4.04 5.30 5.47
N LEU A 48 -2.99 4.86 6.18
CA LEU A 48 -1.88 4.12 5.60
C LEU A 48 -2.29 2.66 5.42
N VAL A 49 -1.87 2.04 4.32
CA VAL A 49 -2.13 0.64 3.99
C VAL A 49 -0.82 -0.04 3.67
N LEU A 50 -0.48 -1.08 4.43
CA LEU A 50 0.60 -2.00 4.11
C LEU A 50 0.05 -3.12 3.23
N SER A 51 0.66 -3.36 2.07
CA SER A 51 0.32 -4.47 1.18
C SER A 51 1.51 -5.40 1.05
N VAL A 52 1.29 -6.71 1.21
CA VAL A 52 2.34 -7.74 1.22
C VAL A 52 1.93 -8.91 0.34
N MET A 53 2.84 -9.41 -0.48
CA MET A 53 2.67 -10.67 -1.20
C MET A 53 3.00 -11.83 -0.26
N VAL A 54 2.03 -12.72 -0.05
CA VAL A 54 2.17 -13.88 0.85
C VAL A 54 2.08 -15.20 0.10
N ARG A 55 1.36 -15.23 -1.03
CA ARG A 55 1.24 -16.43 -1.87
C ARG A 55 1.31 -16.10 -3.36
N GLN A 56 2.53 -15.93 -3.87
CA GLN A 56 2.83 -15.58 -5.26
C GLN A 56 2.20 -16.52 -6.28
N GLU A 57 2.00 -17.79 -5.92
CA GLU A 57 1.33 -18.77 -6.77
C GLU A 57 -0.17 -18.48 -6.99
N TYR A 58 -0.74 -17.59 -6.18
CA TYR A 58 -2.12 -17.11 -6.30
C TYR A 58 -2.18 -15.65 -6.77
N GLU A 59 -1.22 -15.18 -7.58
CA GLU A 59 -1.19 -13.86 -8.25
C GLU A 59 -2.05 -12.77 -7.53
N ASP A 60 -3.24 -12.50 -8.07
CA ASP A 60 -4.20 -11.49 -7.63
C ASP A 60 -4.78 -11.68 -6.23
N GLN A 61 -4.84 -12.93 -5.75
CA GLN A 61 -5.33 -13.32 -4.43
C GLN A 61 -4.18 -13.51 -3.42
N GLY A 62 -2.93 -13.48 -3.88
CA GLY A 62 -1.73 -13.62 -3.06
C GLY A 62 -1.37 -12.40 -2.22
N VAL A 63 -1.94 -11.23 -2.56
CA VAL A 63 -1.68 -9.96 -1.87
C VAL A 63 -2.66 -9.75 -0.71
N ILE A 64 -2.11 -9.52 0.48
CA ILE A 64 -2.85 -9.14 1.68
C ILE A 64 -2.59 -7.66 1.98
N SER A 65 -3.65 -6.90 2.25
CA SER A 65 -3.56 -5.48 2.63
C SER A 65 -4.14 -5.25 4.03
N ILE A 66 -3.41 -4.54 4.87
CA ILE A 66 -3.84 -4.14 6.22
C ILE A 66 -3.85 -2.60 6.28
N SER A 67 -4.97 -2.03 6.70
CA SER A 67 -5.13 -0.59 6.90
C SER A 67 -4.89 -0.23 8.37
N ALA A 68 -4.01 0.74 8.62
CA ALA A 68 -3.89 1.36 9.94
C ALA A 68 -4.96 2.45 10.06
N CYS A 69 -5.98 2.19 10.88
CA CYS A 69 -7.10 3.11 11.15
C CYS A 69 -6.76 4.11 12.25
#